data_AF-A0A7C5SY15-F1
#
_entry.id   AF-A0A7C5SY15-F1
#
_cell.length_a   1.000
_cell.length_b   1.000
_cell.length_c   1.000
_cell.angle_alpha   90.00
_cell.angle_beta   90.00
_cell.angle_gamma   90.00
#
_symmetry.space_group_name_H-M   'P 1'
#
loop_
_entity.id
_entity.type
_entity.pdbx_description
1 polymer ?
#
loop_
_entity_poly.entity_id
_entity_poly.type
_entity_poly.pdbx_seq_one_letter_code
_entity_poly.pdbx_strand_id
1 'polypeptide(L)'
;MRKQVVIKIGGYYIYNRELAKNIITVANKFKVLPIFVCGGGVFANAVREAYLAHGFSSKVAHYAAIKAMEISALIFSENIVDSVLVDSLDEIIAWSIRGKYPIVLPYKIVSKANVLPESWEVTGDSIASLIAILLGVRKIVFVKKIPGLKKQLEDVCRFVDKYACELISKYKLRAIVVNGDDLSSVASGIWEL
;
A
#
# COMPACT_ATOMS: atom_id res chain seq x y z
N MET A 1 -8.53 20.99 1.36
CA MET A 1 -7.54 19.91 1.13
C MET A 1 -8.02 18.99 0.02
N ARG A 2 -7.11 18.46 -0.82
CA ARG A 2 -7.46 17.41 -1.80
C ARG A 2 -7.98 16.17 -1.06
N LYS A 3 -8.93 15.44 -1.65
CA LYS A 3 -9.33 14.13 -1.11
C LYS A 3 -8.11 13.20 -1.13
N GLN A 4 -7.88 12.47 -0.05
CA GLN A 4 -6.76 11.54 0.06
C GLN A 4 -7.22 10.11 -0.23
N VAL A 5 -6.29 9.30 -0.75
CA VAL A 5 -6.50 7.87 -0.96
C VAL A 5 -5.21 7.12 -0.64
N VAL A 6 -5.33 6.02 0.10
CA VAL A 6 -4.19 5.11 0.28
C VAL A 6 -4.14 4.16 -0.90
N ILE A 7 -2.99 4.08 -1.57
CA ILE A 7 -2.77 3.19 -2.71
C ILE A 7 -1.73 2.14 -2.31
N LYS A 8 -2.20 0.90 -2.15
CA LYS A 8 -1.35 -0.25 -1.91
C LYS A 8 -0.80 -0.77 -3.25
N ILE A 9 0.51 -0.66 -3.42
CA ILE A 9 1.20 -1.21 -4.60
C ILE A 9 1.61 -2.66 -4.32
N GLY A 10 1.12 -3.61 -5.13
CA GLY A 10 1.55 -5.01 -5.07
C GLY A 10 3.04 -5.16 -5.39
N GLY A 11 3.70 -6.16 -4.81
CA GLY A 11 5.15 -6.37 -4.97
C GLY A 11 5.62 -6.55 -6.42
N TYR A 12 4.73 -7.01 -7.31
CA TYR A 12 4.98 -7.13 -8.75
C TYR A 12 5.25 -5.79 -9.45
N TYR A 13 4.71 -4.69 -8.89
CA TYR A 13 4.66 -3.38 -9.54
C TYR A 13 5.70 -2.38 -9.05
N ILE A 14 6.58 -2.77 -8.14
CA ILE A 14 7.56 -1.88 -7.49
C ILE A 14 8.47 -1.19 -8.51
N TYR A 15 8.77 -1.84 -9.63
CA TYR A 15 9.66 -1.31 -10.66
C TYR A 15 8.90 -0.66 -11.84
N ASN A 16 7.57 -0.62 -11.79
CA ASN A 16 6.76 -0.20 -12.92
C ASN A 16 6.54 1.32 -12.92
N ARG A 17 7.43 2.02 -13.64
CA ARG A 17 7.38 3.49 -13.80
C ARG A 17 6.12 3.98 -14.51
N GLU A 18 5.64 3.24 -15.51
CA GLU A 18 4.46 3.61 -16.28
C GLU A 18 3.20 3.59 -15.42
N LEU A 19 3.02 2.53 -14.62
CA LEU A 19 1.93 2.45 -13.64
C LEU A 19 1.96 3.61 -12.66
N ALA A 20 3.13 3.92 -12.09
CA ALA A 20 3.27 5.04 -11.16
C ALA A 20 2.86 6.37 -11.80
N LYS A 21 3.35 6.65 -13.02
CA LYS A 21 2.96 7.83 -13.81
C LYS A 21 1.45 7.88 -14.09
N ASN A 22 0.86 6.74 -14.42
CA ASN A 22 -0.56 6.61 -14.71
C ASN A 22 -1.41 6.92 -13.47
N ILE A 23 -1.06 6.36 -12.31
CA ILE A 23 -1.73 6.66 -11.04
C ILE A 23 -1.69 8.17 -10.73
N ILE A 24 -0.51 8.80 -10.86
CA ILE A 24 -0.35 10.24 -10.60
C ILE A 24 -1.18 11.08 -11.59
N THR A 25 -1.17 10.73 -12.87
CA THR A 25 -1.93 11.42 -13.91
C THR A 25 -3.43 11.39 -13.62
N VAL A 26 -3.94 10.20 -13.30
CA VAL A 26 -5.34 9.97 -12.93
C VAL A 26 -5.70 10.71 -11.63
N ALA A 27 -4.85 10.62 -10.60
CA ALA A 27 -5.08 11.30 -9.33
C ALA A 27 -5.13 12.82 -9.49
N ASN A 28 -4.24 13.40 -10.29
CA ASN A 28 -4.27 14.84 -10.59
C ASN A 28 -5.53 15.23 -11.37
N LYS A 29 -5.95 14.44 -12.35
CA LYS A 29 -7.20 14.66 -13.09
C LYS A 29 -8.41 14.75 -12.17
N PHE A 30 -8.46 13.93 -11.10
CA PHE A 30 -9.55 13.92 -10.12
C PHE A 30 -9.30 14.75 -8.87
N LYS A 31 -8.21 15.54 -8.83
CA LYS A 31 -7.82 16.36 -7.67
C LYS A 31 -7.71 15.55 -6.37
N VAL A 32 -7.21 14.33 -6.49
CA VAL A 32 -6.96 13.38 -5.41
C VAL A 32 -5.48 13.37 -5.09
N LEU A 33 -5.14 13.21 -3.81
CA LEU A 33 -3.77 13.01 -3.35
C LEU A 33 -3.54 11.53 -2.97
N PRO A 34 -2.71 10.79 -3.72
CA PRO A 34 -2.35 9.43 -3.38
C PRO A 34 -1.27 9.39 -2.29
N ILE A 35 -1.46 8.47 -1.34
CA ILE A 35 -0.49 8.07 -0.31
C ILE A 35 -0.11 6.62 -0.59
N PHE A 36 1.14 6.35 -0.88
CA PHE A 36 1.58 5.04 -1.37
C PHE A 36 2.08 4.14 -0.24
N VAL A 37 1.65 2.88 -0.25
CA VAL A 37 2.19 1.82 0.62
C VAL A 37 2.68 0.67 -0.24
N CYS A 38 4.00 0.50 -0.32
CA CYS A 38 4.62 -0.54 -1.15
C CYS A 38 4.54 -1.93 -0.49
N GLY A 39 4.50 -2.97 -1.31
CA GLY A 39 4.60 -4.36 -0.84
C GLY A 39 6.07 -4.73 -0.67
N GLY A 40 6.38 -5.83 -0.01
CA GLY A 40 7.78 -6.24 0.16
C GLY A 40 8.42 -6.91 -1.06
N GLY A 41 7.60 -7.39 -2.02
CA GLY A 41 8.08 -8.00 -3.26
C GLY A 41 9.15 -9.07 -3.04
N VAL A 42 10.20 -9.04 -3.87
CA VAL A 42 11.34 -9.96 -3.78
C VAL A 42 12.07 -9.89 -2.43
N PHE A 43 12.07 -8.74 -1.77
CA PHE A 43 12.75 -8.56 -0.49
C PHE A 43 12.03 -9.27 0.65
N ALA A 44 10.70 -9.20 0.70
CA ALA A 44 9.93 -9.96 1.69
C ALA A 44 9.95 -11.47 1.40
N ASN A 45 10.10 -11.87 0.13
CA ASN A 45 10.31 -13.27 -0.22
C ASN A 45 11.65 -13.77 0.32
N ALA A 46 12.73 -13.00 0.17
CA ALA A 46 14.04 -13.34 0.75
C ALA A 46 13.97 -13.49 2.29
N VAL A 47 13.22 -12.61 2.98
CA VAL A 47 12.97 -12.77 4.42
C VAL A 47 12.22 -14.06 4.72
N ARG A 48 11.22 -14.42 3.91
CA ARG A 48 10.46 -15.66 4.07
C ARG A 48 11.33 -16.89 3.86
N GLU A 49 12.18 -16.88 2.85
CA GLU A 49 13.14 -17.96 2.58
C GLU A 49 14.11 -18.15 3.75
N ALA A 50 14.70 -17.05 4.25
CA ALA A 50 15.56 -17.10 5.42
C ALA A 50 14.84 -17.62 6.68
N TYR A 51 13.58 -17.20 6.90
CA TYR A 51 12.75 -17.67 8.01
C TYR A 51 12.50 -19.18 7.92
N LEU A 52 12.13 -19.68 6.74
CA LEU A 52 11.89 -21.11 6.52
C LEU A 52 13.18 -21.95 6.63
N ALA A 53 14.32 -21.40 6.21
CA ALA A 53 15.61 -22.09 6.26
C ALA A 53 16.25 -22.13 7.66
N HIS A 54 16.07 -21.07 8.46
CA HIS A 54 16.79 -20.90 9.73
C HIS A 54 15.92 -20.85 10.98
N GLY A 55 14.59 -20.76 10.85
CA GLY A 55 13.66 -20.93 11.96
C GLY A 55 13.73 -19.86 13.07
N PHE A 56 14.18 -18.64 12.78
CA PHE A 56 14.08 -17.53 13.74
C PHE A 56 12.61 -17.17 14.02
N SER A 57 12.34 -16.45 15.11
CA SER A 57 10.94 -16.24 15.56
C SER A 57 10.03 -15.58 14.51
N SER A 58 8.74 -15.93 14.52
CA SER A 58 7.70 -15.30 13.68
C SER A 58 7.69 -13.77 13.84
N LYS A 59 7.90 -13.26 15.06
CA LYS A 59 8.04 -11.83 15.34
C LYS A 59 9.17 -11.19 14.53
N VAL A 60 10.37 -11.76 14.59
CA VAL A 60 11.54 -11.26 13.85
C VAL A 60 11.27 -11.30 12.35
N ALA A 61 10.69 -12.39 11.85
CA ALA A 61 10.33 -12.53 10.43
C ALA A 61 9.30 -11.49 9.96
N HIS A 62 8.27 -11.26 10.76
CA HIS A 62 7.23 -10.29 10.48
C HIS A 62 7.83 -8.87 10.35
N TYR A 63 8.61 -8.43 11.34
CA TYR A 63 9.24 -7.11 11.32
C TYR A 63 10.33 -6.97 10.24
N ALA A 64 11.07 -8.04 9.93
CA ALA A 64 12.01 -8.04 8.81
C ALA A 64 11.27 -7.90 7.47
N ALA A 65 10.11 -8.55 7.30
CA ALA A 65 9.29 -8.38 6.11
C ALA A 65 8.70 -6.97 5.98
N ILE A 66 8.40 -6.30 7.09
CA ILE A 66 8.00 -4.88 7.09
C ILE A 66 9.18 -3.99 6.66
N LYS A 67 10.40 -4.24 7.14
CA LYS A 67 11.60 -3.52 6.64
C LYS A 67 11.85 -3.76 5.15
N ALA A 68 11.55 -4.95 4.65
CA ALA A 68 11.62 -5.24 3.21
C ALA A 68 10.63 -4.38 2.38
N MET A 69 9.50 -3.96 2.96
CA MET A 69 8.60 -2.99 2.32
C MET A 69 9.23 -1.59 2.23
N GLU A 70 10.08 -1.20 3.19
CA GLU A 70 10.81 0.07 3.16
C GLU A 70 11.86 0.11 2.04
N ILE A 71 12.55 -1.01 1.81
CA ILE A 71 13.44 -1.17 0.64
C ILE A 71 12.64 -0.99 -0.66
N SER A 72 11.46 -1.62 -0.73
CA SER A 72 10.58 -1.50 -1.90
C SER A 72 10.03 -0.08 -2.07
N ALA A 73 9.75 0.64 -0.99
CA ALA A 73 9.32 2.03 -1.00
C ALA A 73 10.42 2.97 -1.54
N LEU A 74 11.66 2.79 -1.09
CA LEU A 74 12.83 3.52 -1.60
C LEU A 74 13.03 3.31 -3.09
N ILE A 75 12.90 2.08 -3.59
CA ILE A 75 13.04 1.83 -5.04
C ILE A 75 11.85 2.42 -5.80
N PHE A 76 10.63 2.29 -5.26
CA PHE A 76 9.43 2.81 -5.90
C PHE A 76 9.43 4.34 -6.00
N SER A 77 10.10 5.07 -5.10
CA SER A 77 10.15 6.54 -5.13
C SER A 77 10.82 7.10 -6.38
N GLU A 78 11.78 6.37 -6.97
CA GLU A 78 12.40 6.76 -8.25
C GLU A 78 11.39 6.86 -9.40
N ASN A 79 10.24 6.20 -9.28
CA ASN A 79 9.20 6.22 -10.31
C ASN A 79 8.28 7.45 -10.22
N ILE A 80 8.34 8.24 -9.14
CA ILE A 80 7.40 9.33 -8.86
C ILE A 80 8.16 10.61 -8.56
N VAL A 81 8.06 11.56 -9.49
CA VAL A 81 8.50 12.95 -9.27
C VAL A 81 7.68 13.56 -8.13
N ASP A 82 8.33 14.34 -7.26
CA ASP A 82 7.73 14.94 -6.05
C ASP A 82 7.26 13.93 -5.00
N SER A 83 7.75 12.69 -5.06
CA SER A 83 7.60 11.76 -3.96
C SER A 83 8.47 12.13 -2.76
N VAL A 84 8.01 11.76 -1.57
CA VAL A 84 8.75 11.90 -0.32
C VAL A 84 8.60 10.63 0.50
N LEU A 85 9.71 10.10 0.99
CA LEU A 85 9.70 8.97 1.92
C LEU A 85 9.35 9.49 3.32
N VAL A 86 8.41 8.84 4.00
CA VAL A 86 7.88 9.29 5.29
C VAL A 86 7.68 8.11 6.24
N ASP A 87 8.03 8.27 7.51
CA ASP A 87 8.02 7.18 8.50
C ASP A 87 7.01 7.38 9.66
N SER A 88 6.23 8.46 9.59
CA SER A 88 5.26 8.84 10.62
C SER A 88 3.97 9.41 10.04
N LEU A 89 2.88 9.34 10.82
CA LEU A 89 1.58 9.89 10.42
C LEU A 89 1.66 11.42 10.23
N ASP A 90 2.41 12.11 11.10
CA ASP A 90 2.57 13.57 11.04
C ASP A 90 3.29 14.01 9.76
N GLU A 91 4.35 13.28 9.35
CA GLU A 91 5.04 13.55 8.09
C GLU A 91 4.13 13.30 6.88
N ILE A 92 3.36 12.21 6.88
CA ILE A 92 2.39 11.92 5.81
C ILE A 92 1.42 13.11 5.67
N ILE A 93 0.89 13.62 6.77
CA ILE A 93 -0.05 14.76 6.78
C ILE A 93 0.65 16.05 6.31
N ALA A 94 1.80 16.37 6.87
CA ALA A 94 2.54 17.60 6.57
C ALA A 94 2.93 17.72 5.10
N TRP A 95 3.44 16.63 4.51
CA TRP A 95 3.81 16.59 3.10
C TRP A 95 2.61 16.52 2.16
N SER A 96 1.53 15.87 2.59
CA SER A 96 0.26 15.85 1.85
C SER A 96 -0.31 17.26 1.66
N ILE A 97 -0.26 18.09 2.69
CA ILE A 97 -0.73 19.49 2.63
C ILE A 97 0.11 20.32 1.66
N ARG A 98 1.41 20.01 1.55
CA ARG A 98 2.35 20.64 0.58
C ARG A 98 2.21 20.10 -0.85
N GLY A 99 1.27 19.17 -1.09
CA GLY A 99 1.01 18.60 -2.41
C GLY A 99 2.10 17.63 -2.89
N LYS A 100 2.96 17.13 -1.99
CA LYS A 100 3.91 16.06 -2.29
C LYS A 100 3.22 14.69 -2.21
N TYR A 101 3.82 13.67 -2.81
CA TYR A 101 3.28 12.31 -2.83
C TYR A 101 3.98 11.44 -1.78
N PRO A 102 3.37 11.19 -0.60
CA PRO A 102 4.04 10.42 0.43
C PRO A 102 4.13 8.95 0.03
N ILE A 103 5.31 8.37 0.20
CA ILE A 103 5.56 6.93 0.09
C ILE A 103 5.98 6.45 1.49
N VAL A 104 5.15 5.61 2.07
CA VAL A 104 5.25 5.27 3.49
C VAL A 104 6.34 4.24 3.73
N LEU A 105 7.18 4.51 4.73
CA LEU A 105 8.10 3.58 5.37
C LEU A 105 7.42 2.99 6.62
N PRO A 106 6.79 1.80 6.52
CA PRO A 106 5.80 1.39 7.51
C PRO A 106 6.37 0.90 8.85
N TYR A 107 7.67 0.61 8.96
CA TYR A 107 8.22 -0.10 10.12
C TYR A 107 7.93 0.63 11.43
N LYS A 108 8.22 1.93 11.48
CA LYS A 108 8.05 2.74 12.69
C LYS A 108 6.57 2.92 13.04
N ILE A 109 5.71 3.13 12.05
CA ILE A 109 4.26 3.27 12.25
C ILE A 109 3.66 1.99 12.83
N VAL A 110 3.94 0.84 12.19
CA VAL A 110 3.41 -0.46 12.62
C VAL A 110 3.94 -0.86 13.99
N SER A 111 5.25 -0.70 14.22
CA SER A 111 5.88 -1.03 15.51
C SER A 111 5.32 -0.18 16.67
N LYS A 112 5.02 1.10 16.41
CA LYS A 112 4.41 1.99 17.42
C LYS A 112 2.94 1.67 17.66
N ALA A 113 2.19 1.34 16.61
CA ALA A 113 0.77 0.99 16.75
C ALA A 113 0.60 -0.34 17.50
N ASN A 114 1.42 -1.35 17.18
CA ASN A 114 1.44 -2.66 17.83
C ASN A 114 0.06 -3.33 17.99
N VAL A 115 -0.78 -3.23 16.95
CA VAL A 115 -2.15 -3.78 16.92
C VAL A 115 -2.34 -4.94 15.95
N LEU A 116 -1.36 -5.22 15.10
CA LEU A 116 -1.40 -6.33 14.15
C LEU A 116 -0.71 -7.55 14.74
N PRO A 117 -1.24 -8.76 14.52
CA PRO A 117 -0.53 -9.97 14.86
C PRO A 117 0.82 -10.07 14.16
N GLU A 118 1.85 -10.47 14.90
CA GLU A 118 3.22 -10.61 14.40
C GLU A 118 3.40 -11.96 13.66
N SER A 119 2.66 -12.14 12.56
CA SER A 119 2.59 -13.39 11.81
C SER A 119 2.63 -13.17 10.29
N TRP A 120 2.79 -14.25 9.54
CA TRP A 120 2.74 -14.26 8.07
C TRP A 120 1.33 -14.14 7.50
N GLU A 121 0.29 -14.22 8.33
CA GLU A 121 -1.10 -13.98 7.93
C GLU A 121 -1.39 -12.49 7.72
N VAL A 122 -0.57 -11.61 8.29
CA VAL A 122 -0.59 -10.16 8.09
C VAL A 122 0.40 -9.80 7.01
N THR A 123 -0.08 -9.23 5.91
CA THR A 123 0.78 -8.83 4.79
C THR A 123 0.76 -7.32 4.59
N GLY A 124 1.38 -6.86 3.49
CA GLY A 124 1.34 -5.46 3.10
C GLY A 124 -0.08 -4.92 2.95
N ASP A 125 -1.08 -5.74 2.64
CA ASP A 125 -2.47 -5.29 2.51
C ASP A 125 -3.04 -4.85 3.87
N SER A 126 -2.88 -5.68 4.91
CA SER A 126 -3.23 -5.33 6.29
C SER A 126 -2.53 -4.07 6.77
N ILE A 127 -1.23 -3.94 6.47
CA ILE A 127 -0.43 -2.77 6.87
C ILE A 127 -0.96 -1.50 6.21
N ALA A 128 -1.31 -1.54 4.92
CA ALA A 128 -1.89 -0.38 4.24
C ALA A 128 -3.28 -0.04 4.77
N SER A 129 -4.11 -1.04 5.07
CA SER A 129 -5.43 -0.82 5.70
C SER A 129 -5.26 -0.17 7.08
N LEU A 130 -4.32 -0.64 7.90
CA LEU A 130 -4.01 -0.02 9.19
C LEU A 130 -3.57 1.45 9.02
N ILE A 131 -2.66 1.73 8.11
CA ILE A 131 -2.20 3.10 7.84
C ILE A 131 -3.38 3.99 7.39
N ALA A 132 -4.26 3.50 6.53
CA ALA A 132 -5.46 4.24 6.11
C ALA A 132 -6.36 4.58 7.31
N ILE A 133 -6.57 3.62 8.21
CA ILE A 133 -7.35 3.81 9.45
C ILE A 133 -6.70 4.86 10.34
N LEU A 134 -5.40 4.75 10.60
CA LEU A 134 -4.65 5.66 11.46
C LEU A 134 -4.64 7.10 10.92
N LEU A 135 -4.66 7.27 9.60
CA LEU A 135 -4.74 8.58 8.94
C LEU A 135 -6.18 9.12 8.83
N GLY A 136 -7.20 8.33 9.17
CA GLY A 136 -8.60 8.68 8.91
C GLY A 136 -8.97 8.72 7.42
N VAL A 137 -8.16 8.12 6.55
CA VAL A 137 -8.40 8.07 5.10
C VAL A 137 -9.35 6.92 4.79
N ARG A 138 -10.59 7.25 4.40
CA ARG A 138 -11.66 6.26 4.22
C ARG A 138 -11.51 5.37 2.98
N LYS A 139 -10.75 5.77 1.96
CA LYS A 139 -10.63 5.01 0.71
C LYS A 139 -9.24 4.40 0.57
N ILE A 140 -9.21 3.12 0.24
CA ILE A 140 -8.00 2.37 -0.08
C ILE A 140 -8.15 1.66 -1.43
N VAL A 141 -7.09 1.71 -2.24
CA VAL A 141 -7.01 1.05 -3.54
C VAL A 141 -5.87 0.03 -3.52
N PHE A 142 -6.20 -1.23 -3.78
CA PHE A 142 -5.24 -2.32 -3.91
C PHE A 142 -4.89 -2.53 -5.38
N VAL A 143 -3.66 -2.20 -5.75
CA VAL A 143 -3.13 -2.42 -7.10
C VAL A 143 -2.50 -3.81 -7.16
N LYS A 144 -3.15 -4.71 -7.90
CA LYS A 144 -2.82 -6.14 -7.99
C LYS A 144 -2.68 -6.54 -9.45
N LYS A 145 -2.04 -7.68 -9.70
CA LYS A 145 -1.94 -8.26 -11.05
C LYS A 145 -3.13 -9.19 -11.24
N ILE A 146 -4.12 -8.76 -12.02
CA ILE A 146 -5.38 -9.50 -12.23
C ILE A 146 -5.68 -9.49 -13.73
N PRO A 147 -5.16 -10.46 -14.49
CA PRO A 147 -5.33 -10.51 -15.93
C PRO A 147 -6.81 -10.42 -16.35
N GLY A 148 -7.10 -9.58 -17.35
CA GLY A 148 -8.44 -9.41 -17.91
C GLY A 148 -9.36 -8.46 -17.14
N LEU A 149 -8.99 -8.00 -15.94
CA LEU A 149 -9.80 -7.04 -15.19
C LEU A 149 -9.63 -5.61 -15.74
N LYS A 150 -10.71 -5.03 -16.27
CA LYS A 150 -10.76 -3.69 -16.91
C LYS A 150 -11.44 -2.59 -16.08
N LYS A 151 -12.01 -2.96 -14.92
CA LYS A 151 -12.67 -2.05 -13.97
C LYS A 151 -12.23 -2.41 -12.55
N GLN A 152 -12.58 -1.60 -11.57
CA GLN A 152 -12.36 -1.91 -10.16
C GLN A 152 -13.32 -3.00 -9.68
N LEU A 153 -12.90 -3.71 -8.62
CA LEU A 153 -13.75 -4.65 -7.87
C LEU A 153 -13.92 -4.15 -6.44
N GLU A 154 -15.15 -4.21 -5.93
CA GLU A 154 -15.48 -3.90 -4.53
C GLU A 154 -15.39 -5.13 -3.61
N ASP A 155 -15.57 -6.34 -4.15
CA ASP A 155 -15.29 -7.59 -3.42
C ASP A 155 -13.77 -7.81 -3.32
N VAL A 156 -13.15 -7.13 -2.37
CA VAL A 156 -11.70 -7.11 -2.20
C VAL A 156 -11.16 -8.30 -1.41
N CYS A 157 -11.98 -8.96 -0.59
CA CYS A 157 -11.54 -9.98 0.37
C CYS A 157 -10.94 -11.22 -0.29
N ARG A 158 -11.21 -11.44 -1.59
CA ARG A 158 -10.58 -12.51 -2.40
C ARG A 158 -9.13 -12.19 -2.81
N PHE A 159 -8.69 -10.94 -2.68
CA PHE A 159 -7.43 -10.43 -3.24
C PHE A 159 -6.47 -9.87 -2.17
N VAL A 160 -6.92 -9.79 -0.93
CA VAL A 160 -6.15 -9.27 0.21
C VAL A 160 -6.03 -10.35 1.29
N ASP A 161 -5.09 -10.16 2.21
CA ASP A 161 -4.97 -11.05 3.35
C ASP A 161 -6.19 -10.97 4.30
N LYS A 162 -6.36 -12.01 5.13
CA LYS A 162 -7.51 -12.17 6.03
C LYS A 162 -7.69 -10.97 6.94
N TYR A 163 -6.60 -10.50 7.56
CA TYR A 163 -6.66 -9.37 8.48
C TYR A 163 -7.00 -8.05 7.78
N ALA A 164 -6.61 -7.88 6.51
CA ALA A 164 -6.99 -6.72 5.73
C ALA A 164 -8.50 -6.71 5.52
N CYS A 165 -9.09 -7.86 5.16
CA CYS A 165 -10.54 -8.00 5.03
C CYS A 165 -11.27 -7.67 6.34
N GLU A 166 -10.78 -8.19 7.47
CA GLU A 166 -11.35 -7.89 8.81
C GLU A 166 -11.29 -6.39 9.14
N LEU A 167 -10.14 -5.73 8.90
CA LEU A 167 -9.98 -4.29 9.13
C LEU A 167 -10.91 -3.47 8.23
N ILE A 168 -11.03 -3.84 6.96
CA ILE A 168 -11.90 -3.17 6.00
C ILE A 168 -13.35 -3.21 6.46
N SER A 169 -13.84 -4.39 6.87
CA SER A 169 -15.21 -4.55 7.39
C SER A 169 -15.41 -3.82 8.71
N LYS A 170 -14.49 -3.98 9.68
CA LYS A 170 -14.59 -3.39 11.02
C LYS A 170 -14.61 -1.86 10.98
N TYR A 171 -13.77 -1.25 10.16
CA TYR A 171 -13.62 0.20 10.07
C TYR A 171 -14.38 0.82 8.89
N LYS A 172 -15.16 0.02 8.14
CA LYS A 172 -15.96 0.45 7.00
C LYS A 172 -15.13 1.22 5.97
N LEU A 173 -13.92 0.74 5.69
CA LEU A 173 -13.08 1.32 4.64
C LEU A 173 -13.75 1.09 3.29
N ARG A 174 -13.77 2.12 2.44
CA ARG A 174 -14.10 1.97 1.03
C ARG A 174 -12.90 1.37 0.32
N ALA A 175 -12.85 0.05 0.28
CA ALA A 175 -11.78 -0.70 -0.34
C ALA A 175 -12.17 -1.13 -1.75
N ILE A 176 -11.21 -1.02 -2.66
CA ILE A 176 -11.35 -1.52 -4.03
C ILE A 176 -10.06 -2.14 -4.52
N VAL A 177 -10.18 -3.07 -5.45
CA VAL A 177 -9.05 -3.72 -6.12
C VAL A 177 -9.05 -3.32 -7.59
N VAL A 178 -7.87 -3.02 -8.13
CA VAL A 178 -7.65 -2.69 -9.54
C VAL A 178 -6.52 -3.53 -10.11
N ASN A 179 -6.57 -3.75 -11.43
CA ASN A 179 -5.47 -4.37 -12.16
C ASN A 179 -4.43 -3.32 -12.54
N GLY A 180 -3.19 -3.49 -12.09
CA GLY A 180 -2.10 -2.55 -12.40
C GLY A 180 -1.68 -2.55 -13.87
N ASP A 181 -2.03 -3.60 -14.63
CA ASP A 181 -1.72 -3.69 -16.06
C ASP A 181 -2.74 -2.95 -16.95
N ASP A 182 -3.86 -2.47 -16.38
CA ASP A 182 -4.95 -1.84 -17.14
C ASP A 182 -5.28 -0.43 -16.61
N LEU A 183 -5.02 0.59 -17.43
CA LEU A 183 -5.25 1.99 -17.08
C LEU A 183 -6.72 2.29 -16.78
N SER A 184 -7.66 1.62 -17.46
CA SER A 184 -9.09 1.82 -17.23
C SER A 184 -9.50 1.30 -15.85
N SER A 185 -8.96 0.14 -15.44
CA SER A 185 -9.11 -0.41 -14.10
C SER A 185 -8.55 0.54 -13.05
N VAL A 186 -7.31 1.00 -13.20
CA VAL A 186 -6.71 1.99 -12.28
C VAL A 186 -7.53 3.28 -12.19
N ALA A 187 -7.94 3.84 -13.35
CA ALA A 187 -8.71 5.08 -13.41
C ALA A 187 -10.07 4.95 -12.73
N SER A 188 -10.75 3.84 -12.96
CA SER A 188 -12.05 3.55 -12.36
C SER A 188 -11.99 3.50 -10.83
N GLY A 189 -10.88 3.02 -10.28
CA GLY A 189 -10.70 3.00 -8.83
C GLY A 189 -10.44 4.37 -8.20
N ILE A 190 -9.76 5.27 -8.90
CA ILE A 190 -9.42 6.59 -8.37
C ILE A 190 -10.56 7.60 -8.61
N TRP A 191 -11.29 7.51 -9.74
CA TRP A 191 -12.36 8.45 -10.13
C TRP A 191 -13.43 8.64 -9.05
N GLU A 192 -13.86 7.57 -8.40
CA GLU A 192 -15.06 7.62 -7.55
C GLU A 192 -14.84 8.26 -6.16
N LEU A 193 -13.93 9.22 -6.00
CA LEU A 193 -13.64 9.89 -4.74
C LEU A 193 -14.54 11.09 -4.49
#